data_AF-A0A7X5WU36-F1
#
_entry.id   AF-A0A7X5WU36-F1
#
_cell.length_a   1.000
_cell.length_b   1.000
_cell.length_c   1.000
_cell.angle_alpha   90.00
_cell.angle_beta   90.00
_cell.angle_gamma   90.00
#
_symmetry.space_group_name_H-M   'P 1'
#
loop_
_entity.id
_entity.type
_entity.pdbx_description
1 polymer ?
#
loop_
_entity_poly.entity_id
_entity_poly.type
_entity_poly.pdbx_seq_one_letter_code
_entity_poly.pdbx_strand_id
1 'polypeptide(L)' 'KEVIEIHRESFSKAVDAGVKVAMGTDSAVTPHGENLAELALMAEYGMEPLDVLAAATSLAAECMDVADDRGMIAP' A
#
# COMPACT_ATOMS: atom_id res chain seq x y z
N LYS A 1 18.29 -0.96 -12.63
CA LYS A 1 17.28 -1.95 -13.13
C LYS A 1 17.15 -3.10 -12.15
N GLU A 2 18.26 -3.72 -11.74
CA GLU A 2 18.26 -4.79 -10.73
C GLU A 2 17.49 -4.47 -9.44
N VAL A 3 17.71 -3.30 -8.84
CA VAL A 3 17.02 -2.89 -7.60
C VAL A 3 15.49 -2.83 -7.74
N ILE A 4 14.97 -2.46 -8.92
CA ILE A 4 13.52 -2.38 -9.16
C ILE A 4 12.92 -3.78 -9.17
N GLU A 5 13.55 -4.73 -9.84
CA GLU A 5 13.06 -6.12 -9.89
C GLU A 5 13.14 -6.78 -8.52
N ILE A 6 14.24 -6.56 -7.77
CA ILE A 6 14.37 -7.04 -6.39
C ILE A 6 13.25 -6.50 -5.51
N HIS A 7 12.92 -5.21 -5.64
CA HIS A 7 11.84 -4.60 -4.88
C HIS A 7 10.48 -5.21 -5.20
N ARG A 8 10.15 -5.38 -6.49
CA ARG A 8 8.90 -6.01 -6.93
C ARG A 8 8.77 -7.44 -6.41
N GLU A 9 9.82 -8.25 -6.57
CA GLU A 9 9.84 -9.62 -6.04
C GLU A 9 9.68 -9.66 -4.52
N SER A 10 10.32 -8.73 -3.81
CA SER A 10 10.20 -8.64 -2.36
C SER A 10 8.77 -8.27 -1.93
N PHE A 11 8.13 -7.36 -2.66
CA PHE A 11 6.75 -6.97 -2.39
C PHE A 11 5.79 -8.15 -2.62
N SER A 12 5.86 -8.82 -3.78
CA SER A 12 5.00 -9.98 -4.07
C SER A 12 5.20 -11.11 -3.05
N LYS A 13 6.44 -11.39 -2.63
CA LYS A 13 6.71 -12.38 -1.56
C LYS A 13 6.06 -12.00 -0.22
N ALA A 14 6.02 -10.71 0.12
CA ALA A 14 5.38 -10.25 1.35
C ALA A 14 3.86 -10.39 1.27
N VAL A 15 3.27 -10.05 0.12
CA VAL A 15 1.83 -10.25 -0.15
C VAL A 15 1.46 -11.73 -0.08
N ASP A 16 2.21 -12.59 -0.77
CA ASP A 16 2.00 -14.06 -0.76
C ASP A 16 2.14 -14.66 0.65
N ALA A 17 2.98 -14.07 1.50
CA ALA A 17 3.15 -14.47 2.89
C ALA A 17 2.05 -13.94 3.84
N GLY A 18 1.11 -13.13 3.35
CA GLY A 18 0.03 -12.55 4.15
C GLY A 18 0.49 -11.43 5.09
N VAL A 19 1.59 -10.74 4.76
CA VAL A 19 2.05 -9.57 5.51
C VAL A 19 1.02 -8.44 5.39
N LYS A 20 0.71 -7.76 6.50
CA LYS A 20 -0.12 -6.54 6.46
C LYS A 20 0.65 -5.42 5.77
N VAL A 21 0.10 -4.90 4.68
CA VAL A 21 0.69 -3.80 3.89
C VAL A 21 -0.12 -2.53 4.12
N ALA A 22 0.57 -1.42 4.41
CA ALA A 22 0.03 -0.07 4.35
C ALA A 22 0.63 0.65 3.13
N MET A 23 -0.16 1.46 2.44
CA MET A 23 0.28 2.18 1.24
C MET A 23 1.27 3.29 1.61
N GLY A 24 2.37 3.40 0.86
CA GLY A 24 3.36 4.46 0.99
C GLY A 24 4.13 4.65 -0.32
N THR A 25 4.31 5.91 -0.74
CA THR A 25 4.73 6.25 -2.11
C THR A 25 6.14 6.81 -2.24
N ASP A 26 6.78 7.10 -1.11
CA ASP A 26 8.03 7.89 -1.04
C ASP A 26 7.95 9.21 -1.84
N SER A 27 6.77 9.85 -1.82
CA SER A 27 6.55 11.12 -2.53
C SER A 27 7.46 12.21 -1.98
N ALA A 28 7.96 13.04 -2.90
CA ALA A 28 9.19 13.85 -2.87
C ALA A 28 10.31 13.23 -3.72
N VAL A 29 10.36 11.90 -3.86
CA VAL A 29 11.13 11.24 -4.94
C VAL A 29 10.32 11.24 -6.24
N THR A 30 9.02 10.93 -6.13
CA THR A 30 8.02 11.17 -7.17
C THR A 30 7.29 12.51 -6.94
N PRO A 31 6.74 13.16 -7.98
CA PRO A 31 5.98 14.38 -7.82
C PRO A 31 4.81 14.23 -6.83
N HIS A 32 4.62 15.24 -5.97
CA HIS A 32 3.44 15.28 -5.11
C HIS A 32 2.16 15.41 -5.96
N GLY A 33 1.12 14.68 -5.57
CA GLY A 33 -0.16 14.64 -6.29
C GLY A 33 -0.33 13.42 -7.19
N GLU A 34 0.75 12.66 -7.45
CA GLU A 34 0.72 11.42 -8.25
C GLU A 34 0.68 10.15 -7.38
N ASN A 35 0.40 10.29 -6.08
CA ASN A 35 0.45 9.23 -5.08
C ASN A 35 -0.39 7.99 -5.44
N LEU A 36 -1.51 8.19 -6.16
CA LEU A 36 -2.45 7.11 -6.45
C LEU A 36 -1.95 6.14 -7.54
N ALA A 37 -0.85 6.46 -8.23
CA ALA A 37 -0.18 5.51 -9.13
C ALA A 37 0.28 4.26 -8.36
N GLU A 38 0.61 4.39 -7.08
CA GLU A 38 1.02 3.28 -6.21
C GLU A 38 -0.07 2.22 -6.06
N LEU A 39 -1.35 2.61 -6.02
CA LEU A 39 -2.46 1.67 -5.90
C LEU A 39 -2.50 0.68 -7.08
N ALA A 40 -2.22 1.18 -8.29
CA ALA A 40 -2.16 0.33 -9.47
C ALA A 40 -0.97 -0.65 -9.42
N LEU A 41 0.18 -0.21 -8.91
CA LEU A 41 1.37 -1.04 -8.75
C LEU A 41 1.15 -2.14 -7.70
N MET A 42 0.51 -1.80 -6.57
CA MET A 42 0.18 -2.78 -5.53
C MET A 42 -0.72 -3.89 -6.07
N ALA A 43 -1.71 -3.54 -6.90
CA ALA A 43 -2.56 -4.51 -7.58
C ALA A 43 -1.78 -5.34 -8.63
N GLU A 44 -0.94 -4.69 -9.43
CA GLU A 44 -0.10 -5.37 -10.44
C GLU A 44 0.81 -6.44 -9.81
N TYR A 45 1.30 -6.21 -8.59
CA TYR A 45 2.24 -7.10 -7.92
C TYR A 45 1.60 -8.03 -6.87
N GLY A 46 0.28 -8.22 -6.92
CA GLY A 46 -0.39 -9.37 -6.30
C GLY A 46 -1.40 -9.05 -5.21
N MET A 47 -1.65 -7.78 -4.87
CA MET A 47 -2.73 -7.44 -3.93
C MET A 47 -4.10 -7.43 -4.61
N GLU A 48 -5.11 -7.99 -3.95
CA GLU A 48 -6.49 -7.88 -4.41
C GLU A 48 -6.97 -6.41 -4.34
N PRO A 49 -7.82 -5.93 -5.27
CA PRO A 49 -8.24 -4.53 -5.32
C PRO A 49 -8.84 -3.99 -4.01
N LEU A 50 -9.56 -4.82 -3.26
CA LEU A 50 -10.10 -4.43 -1.95
C LEU A 50 -9.00 -4.28 -0.89
N ASP A 51 -7.99 -5.13 -0.91
CA ASP A 51 -6.85 -5.07 0.01
C ASP A 51 -5.98 -3.84 -0.28
N VAL A 52 -5.86 -3.44 -1.56
CA VAL A 52 -5.20 -2.19 -1.96
C VAL A 52 -5.91 -0.98 -1.36
N LEU A 53 -7.24 -0.94 -1.39
CA LEU A 53 -8.02 0.14 -0.78
C LEU A 53 -7.88 0.13 0.76
N ALA A 54 -7.93 -1.06 1.38
CA ALA A 54 -7.72 -1.21 2.81
C ALA A 54 -6.32 -0.72 3.23
N ALA A 55 -5.29 -1.04 2.46
CA ALA A 55 -3.91 -0.59 2.66
C ALA A 55 -3.76 0.94 2.64
N ALA A 56 -4.60 1.64 1.87
CA ALA A 56 -4.64 3.10 1.82
C ALA A 56 -5.67 3.73 2.80
N THR A 57 -6.40 2.92 3.58
CA THR A 57 -7.46 3.38 4.49
C THR A 57 -7.35 2.74 5.86
N SER A 58 -8.10 1.67 6.14
CA SER A 58 -8.20 1.06 7.46
C SER A 58 -6.87 0.49 7.97
N LEU A 59 -6.10 -0.19 7.11
CA LEU A 59 -4.79 -0.75 7.49
C LEU A 59 -3.73 0.35 7.69
N ALA A 60 -3.81 1.45 6.92
CA ALA A 60 -2.96 2.61 7.16
C ALA A 60 -3.28 3.27 8.50
N ALA A 61 -4.57 3.42 8.84
CA ALA A 61 -4.99 3.94 10.13
C ALA A 61 -4.57 3.04 11.30
N GLU A 62 -4.67 1.71 11.16
CA GLU A 62 -4.12 0.76 12.12
C GLU A 62 -2.60 0.92 12.29
N CYS A 63 -1.86 1.06 11.17
CA CYS A 63 -0.40 1.21 11.18
C CYS A 63 0.05 2.49 11.90
N MET A 64 -0.75 3.56 11.79
CA MET A 64 -0.50 4.86 12.43
C MET A 64 -1.07 4.98 13.84
N ASP A 65 -1.74 3.95 14.36
CA ASP A 65 -2.41 3.96 15.68
C ASP A 65 -3.50 5.06 15.81
N VAL A 66 -4.30 5.22 14.75
CA VAL A 66 -5.41 6.21 14.65
C VAL A 66 -6.70 5.59 14.06
N ALA A 67 -6.84 4.27 14.17
CA ALA A 67 -8.00 3.54 13.63
C ALA A 67 -9.30 3.80 14.42
N ASP A 68 -9.21 4.46 15.58
CA ASP A 68 -10.35 4.88 16.38
C ASP A 68 -11.09 6.10 15.79
N ASP A 69 -10.42 6.91 14.96
CA ASP A 69 -11.01 8.12 14.39
C ASP A 69 -10.84 8.29 12.85
N ARG A 70 -9.99 7.49 12.19
CA ARG A 70 -9.76 7.56 10.72
C ARG A 70 -9.73 6.17 10.07
N GLY A 71 -9.78 6.18 8.74
CA GLY A 71 -9.57 4.98 7.91
C GLY A 71 -10.84 4.17 7.58
N MET A 72 -11.98 4.46 8.19
CA MET A 72 -13.26 3.79 7.90
C MET A 72 -14.42 4.78 7.86
N ILE A 73 -15.39 4.54 6.97
CA ILE A 73 -16.71 5.18 7.02
C ILE A 73 -17.63 4.24 7.80
N ALA A 74 -17.86 4.55 9.07
CA ALA A 74 -18.71 3.79 9.98
C ALA A 74 -19.54 4.75 10.86
N PRO A 75 -20.63 4.27 11.49
CA PRO A 75 -21.48 5.07 12.39
C PRO A 75 -20.76 5.63 13.62
#